data_AF-A0A5B1R7E6-F1
#
_entry.id   AF-A0A5B1R7E6-F1
#
_cell.length_a   1.000
_cell.length_b   1.000
_cell.length_c   1.000
_cell.angle_alpha   90.00
_cell.angle_beta   90.00
_cell.angle_gamma   90.00
#
_symmetry.space_group_name_H-M   'P 1'
#
loop_
_entity.id
_entity.type
_entity.pdbx_description
1 polymer ?
#
loop_
_entity_poly.entity_id
_entity_poly.type
_entity_poly.pdbx_seq_one_letter_code
_entity_poly.pdbx_strand_id
1 'polypeptide(L)'
;MSFVYPKPGAPLAPSGSSSNREDFLALPSFWLHETPPQAGYFTPYYRGDHSDPEPDGLEETQKLPEWWDFDFRVARPLDVVLEIAFRVLCLVSLGHPNLTAVWNICNSDEDTWIRAKDRLWNRINTITIIAGLLLGSTAAFATTSPPRPDLVDYTTLGSYRCTMASFGITLGSLVVGSTVMFVMTKCHAKWFRETLMGSRSRVCCTLIIVAYPFVMIGAATVILALGLLAAAWRSQDPVLHTGGPFMVLVPCMLIPMFLHTQMGGDVFVWGSTIWIKMRGVVSCVTGLTWSGIWRPRKSVLGAEAA
;
A
#
# COMPACT_ATOMS: atom_id res chain seq x y z
N MET A 1 17.91 26.91 -20.04
CA MET A 1 17.21 26.14 -21.09
C MET A 1 16.68 27.14 -22.10
N SER A 2 17.36 27.28 -23.24
CA SER A 2 16.97 28.20 -24.32
C SER A 2 16.24 27.42 -25.40
N PHE A 3 15.01 27.83 -25.72
CA PHE A 3 14.26 27.30 -26.85
C PHE A 3 14.74 27.99 -28.13
N VAL A 4 15.37 27.20 -29.01
CA VAL A 4 15.68 27.62 -30.38
C VAL A 4 14.47 27.27 -31.24
N TYR A 5 13.79 28.29 -31.77
CA TYR A 5 12.73 28.08 -32.77
C TYR A 5 13.36 27.86 -34.15
N PRO A 6 12.88 26.90 -34.95
CA PRO A 6 13.34 26.71 -36.31
C PRO A 6 12.81 27.82 -37.23
N LYS A 7 13.65 28.21 -38.17
CA LYS A 7 13.42 29.29 -39.16
C LYS A 7 12.45 28.78 -40.25
N PRO A 8 11.38 29.51 -40.61
CA PRO A 8 10.47 29.09 -41.68
C PRO A 8 11.12 29.31 -43.06
N GLY A 9 11.13 28.30 -43.92
CA GLY A 9 11.44 28.48 -45.35
C GLY A 9 12.51 27.58 -45.99
N ALA A 10 12.84 26.42 -45.43
CA ALA A 10 13.71 25.46 -46.11
C ALA A 10 12.91 24.56 -47.08
N PRO A 11 13.36 24.35 -48.33
CA PRO A 11 12.68 23.51 -49.31
C PRO A 11 12.77 22.02 -48.95
N LEU A 12 11.71 21.28 -49.32
CA LEU A 12 11.57 19.83 -49.16
C LEU A 12 12.70 19.08 -49.88
N ALA A 13 13.56 18.42 -49.11
CA ALA A 13 14.57 17.49 -49.62
C ALA A 13 13.92 16.15 -50.01
N PRO A 14 14.43 15.46 -51.05
CA PRO A 14 13.79 14.32 -51.68
C PRO A 14 13.78 13.06 -50.81
N SER A 15 12.75 12.23 -51.01
CA SER A 15 12.52 10.98 -50.30
C SER A 15 13.61 9.95 -50.63
N GLY A 16 14.66 9.93 -49.81
CA GLY A 16 15.66 8.87 -49.80
C GLY A 16 15.14 7.65 -49.04
N SER A 17 14.71 6.64 -49.80
CA SER A 17 14.55 5.26 -49.32
C SER A 17 15.89 4.76 -48.80
N SER A 18 16.09 4.82 -47.49
CA SER A 18 17.22 4.21 -46.79
C SER A 18 16.68 3.34 -45.68
N SER A 19 16.72 2.03 -45.96
CA SER A 19 16.71 0.96 -44.98
C SER A 19 17.84 1.19 -43.97
N ASN A 20 17.52 1.75 -42.82
CA ASN A 20 18.27 1.63 -41.57
C ASN A 20 17.30 2.00 -40.44
N ARG A 21 16.41 1.04 -40.16
CA ARG A 21 15.58 1.02 -38.97
C ARG A 21 16.26 0.05 -38.02
N GLU A 22 16.38 0.48 -36.77
CA GLU A 22 17.07 -0.16 -35.62
C GLU A 22 18.42 0.50 -35.36
N ASP A 23 18.42 1.54 -34.51
CA ASP A 23 19.52 1.93 -33.61
C ASP A 23 19.17 3.20 -32.78
N PHE A 24 17.91 3.35 -32.37
CA PHE A 24 17.49 4.49 -31.52
C PHE A 24 16.50 4.07 -30.43
N LEU A 25 16.81 2.97 -29.74
CA LEU A 25 16.32 2.68 -28.40
C LEU A 25 17.44 2.00 -27.58
N ALA A 26 18.62 2.62 -27.54
CA ALA A 26 19.56 2.39 -26.45
C ALA A 26 19.02 3.10 -25.19
N LEU A 27 17.93 2.55 -24.65
CA LEU A 27 17.60 2.73 -23.24
C LEU A 27 18.84 2.30 -22.43
N PRO A 28 19.15 2.97 -21.31
CA PRO A 28 20.22 2.50 -20.44
C PRO A 28 19.88 1.05 -20.07
N SER A 29 20.73 0.13 -20.52
CA SER A 29 20.77 -1.24 -20.02
C SER A 29 21.09 -1.13 -18.54
N PHE A 30 20.03 -1.06 -17.74
CA PHE A 30 20.09 -1.40 -16.34
C PHE A 30 20.54 -2.84 -16.33
N TRP A 31 21.83 -3.04 -16.06
CA TRP A 31 22.36 -4.33 -15.69
C TRP A 31 21.62 -4.75 -14.42
N LEU A 32 20.49 -5.44 -14.60
CA LEU A 32 19.97 -6.36 -13.61
C LEU A 32 21.07 -7.40 -13.47
N HIS A 33 21.95 -7.15 -12.52
CA HIS A 33 22.83 -8.17 -12.00
C HIS A 33 21.88 -9.25 -11.45
N GLU A 34 21.59 -10.26 -12.27
CA GLU A 34 20.99 -11.50 -11.83
C GLU A 34 21.91 -12.03 -10.74
N THR A 35 21.52 -11.77 -9.49
CA THR A 35 22.06 -12.51 -8.38
C THR A 35 21.62 -13.94 -8.63
N PRO A 36 22.55 -14.91 -8.73
CA PRO A 36 22.19 -16.29 -8.96
C PRO A 36 21.15 -16.71 -7.91
N PRO A 37 20.17 -17.55 -8.27
CA PRO A 37 19.16 -18.00 -7.34
C PRO A 37 19.88 -18.61 -6.14
N GLN A 38 19.87 -17.90 -5.01
CA GLN A 38 20.31 -18.45 -3.74
C GLN A 38 19.32 -19.55 -3.41
N ALA A 39 19.65 -20.76 -3.86
CA ALA A 39 19.09 -21.99 -3.38
C ALA A 39 19.09 -21.94 -1.85
N GLY A 40 17.91 -22.20 -1.29
CA GLY A 40 17.57 -22.01 0.12
C GLY A 40 18.70 -22.29 1.10
N TYR A 41 19.26 -21.21 1.64
CA TYR A 41 19.79 -21.23 2.99
C TYR A 41 18.73 -20.60 3.88
N PHE A 42 17.79 -21.46 4.31
CA PHE A 42 17.13 -21.27 5.60
C PHE A 42 18.25 -21.14 6.63
N THR A 43 18.52 -19.92 7.10
CA THR A 43 19.48 -19.76 8.18
C THR A 43 18.88 -20.43 9.41
N PRO A 44 19.56 -21.44 9.98
CA PRO A 44 19.12 -22.05 11.22
C PRO A 44 19.15 -20.95 12.28
N TYR A 45 18.18 -21.00 13.19
CA TYR A 45 18.23 -20.30 14.48
C TYR A 45 19.66 -20.30 15.01
N TYR A 46 20.13 -19.14 15.44
CA TYR A 46 21.36 -18.95 16.22
C TYR A 46 21.49 -20.06 17.27
N ARG A 47 22.23 -21.12 16.94
CA ARG A 47 22.79 -22.05 17.92
C ARG A 47 24.15 -21.45 18.26
N GLY A 48 24.14 -20.65 19.31
CA GLY A 48 25.34 -20.07 19.91
C GLY A 48 26.28 -21.19 20.31
N ASP A 49 27.48 -21.12 19.75
CA ASP A 49 28.68 -21.71 20.33
C ASP A 49 29.83 -20.73 20.06
N HIS A 50 29.64 -19.50 20.57
CA HIS A 50 30.74 -18.59 20.84
C HIS A 50 30.91 -18.60 22.36
N SER A 51 31.96 -19.27 22.79
CA SER A 51 32.57 -19.07 24.09
C SER A 51 33.01 -17.60 24.18
N ASP A 52 32.18 -16.79 24.83
CA ASP A 52 32.38 -15.36 25.02
C ASP A 52 33.55 -15.10 25.97
N PRO A 53 34.54 -14.28 25.58
CA PRO A 53 35.37 -13.59 26.56
C PRO A 53 34.48 -12.66 27.38
N GLU A 54 34.56 -12.76 28.70
CA GLU A 54 33.84 -11.94 29.66
C GLU A 54 34.11 -10.44 29.36
N PRO A 55 33.10 -9.66 28.90
CA PRO A 55 33.31 -8.26 28.56
C PRO A 55 33.29 -7.44 29.85
N ASP A 56 34.46 -7.31 30.47
CA ASP A 56 34.73 -6.37 31.56
C ASP A 56 34.64 -4.92 31.04
N GLY A 57 33.41 -4.45 30.86
CA GLY A 57 33.13 -3.13 30.31
C GLY A 57 31.71 -3.08 29.76
N LEU A 58 30.73 -3.24 30.65
CA LEU A 58 29.31 -3.02 30.37
C LEU A 58 29.13 -1.68 29.65
N GLU A 59 29.05 -1.72 28.32
CA GLU A 59 28.51 -0.65 27.52
C GLU A 59 27.12 -0.36 28.11
N GLU A 60 27.02 0.80 28.74
CA GLU A 60 25.78 1.34 29.29
C GLU A 60 24.71 1.19 28.22
N THR A 61 23.82 0.21 28.38
CA THR A 61 22.81 -0.13 27.38
C THR A 61 21.99 1.13 27.17
N GLN A 62 22.20 1.82 26.05
CA GLN A 62 21.65 3.15 25.83
C GLN A 62 20.14 3.07 25.98
N LYS A 63 19.66 3.57 27.12
CA LYS A 63 18.24 3.55 27.45
C LYS A 63 17.48 4.27 26.34
N LEU A 64 16.39 3.66 25.91
CA LEU A 64 15.48 4.24 24.93
C LEU A 64 15.09 5.65 25.40
N PRO A 65 15.21 6.69 24.55
CA PRO A 65 14.82 8.04 24.95
C PRO A 65 13.35 8.11 25.35
N GLU A 66 13.01 8.89 26.38
CA GLU A 66 11.62 8.99 26.88
C GLU A 66 10.61 9.42 25.80
N TRP A 67 11.06 10.13 24.77
CA TRP A 67 10.17 10.53 23.68
C TRP A 67 9.75 9.37 22.77
N TRP A 68 10.42 8.23 22.82
CA TRP A 68 10.04 7.03 22.07
C TRP A 68 9.01 6.16 22.79
N ASP A 69 8.76 6.42 24.08
CA ASP A 69 7.68 5.77 24.80
C ASP A 69 6.35 6.44 24.42
N PHE A 70 5.51 5.71 23.69
CA PHE A 70 4.23 6.18 23.18
C PHE A 70 3.11 5.90 24.18
N ASP A 71 3.16 6.58 25.31
CA ASP A 71 2.05 6.60 26.27
C ASP A 71 1.05 7.70 25.87
N PHE A 72 -0.02 7.30 25.18
CA PHE A 72 -1.09 8.20 24.77
C PHE A 72 -1.99 8.54 25.97
N ARG A 73 -1.73 9.69 26.61
CA ARG A 73 -2.60 10.26 27.67
C ARG A 73 -3.89 10.86 27.11
N VAL A 74 -4.69 10.04 26.42
CA VAL A 74 -6.00 10.43 25.84
C VAL A 74 -7.11 9.66 26.56
N ALA A 75 -8.31 10.22 26.61
CA ALA A 75 -9.46 9.56 27.22
C ALA A 75 -9.78 8.21 26.56
N ARG A 76 -10.07 7.18 27.37
CA ARG A 76 -10.61 5.90 26.89
C ARG A 76 -11.93 6.15 26.15
N PRO A 77 -12.13 5.62 24.92
CA PRO A 77 -11.40 4.53 24.28
C PRO A 77 -10.37 4.94 23.21
N LEU A 78 -10.06 6.23 23.06
CA LEU A 78 -9.19 6.72 21.99
C LEU A 78 -7.73 6.33 22.18
N ASP A 79 -7.29 6.13 23.42
CA ASP A 79 -5.97 5.59 23.78
C ASP A 79 -5.69 4.26 23.08
N VAL A 80 -6.63 3.32 23.18
CA VAL A 80 -6.53 1.98 22.57
C VAL A 80 -6.49 2.08 21.05
N VAL A 81 -7.32 2.94 20.44
CA VAL A 81 -7.35 3.11 18.99
C VAL A 81 -6.03 3.69 18.47
N LEU A 82 -5.49 4.70 19.16
CA LEU A 82 -4.21 5.31 18.80
C LEU A 82 -3.05 4.33 18.98
N GLU A 83 -3.05 3.54 20.06
CA GLU A 83 -2.04 2.51 20.30
C GLU A 83 -2.06 1.44 19.20
N ILE A 84 -3.24 0.93 18.84
CA ILE A 84 -3.38 -0.04 17.75
C ILE A 84 -2.95 0.58 16.41
N ALA A 85 -3.42 1.79 16.10
CA ALA A 85 -3.05 2.50 14.88
C ALA A 85 -1.53 2.69 14.79
N PHE A 86 -0.89 3.06 15.91
CA PHE A 86 0.55 3.23 15.99
C PHE A 86 1.32 1.92 15.81
N ARG A 87 0.89 0.82 16.45
CA ARG A 87 1.48 -0.52 16.28
C ARG A 87 1.34 -1.00 14.83
N VAL A 88 0.17 -0.83 14.23
CA VAL A 88 -0.06 -1.15 12.81
C VAL A 88 0.85 -0.30 11.93
N LEU A 89 0.99 1.00 12.25
CA LEU A 89 1.86 1.90 11.51
C LEU A 89 3.32 1.46 11.60
N CYS A 90 3.81 1.08 12.78
CA CYS A 90 5.17 0.55 12.99
C CYS A 90 5.37 -0.78 12.23
N LEU A 91 4.40 -1.68 12.30
CA LEU A 91 4.46 -2.96 11.59
C LEU A 91 4.49 -2.77 10.07
N VAL A 92 3.63 -1.91 9.54
CA VAL A 92 3.58 -1.63 8.10
C VAL A 92 4.85 -0.92 7.63
N SER A 93 5.31 0.11 8.36
CA SER A 93 6.48 0.90 7.95
C SER A 93 7.81 0.20 8.18
N LEU A 94 8.03 -0.40 9.36
CA LEU A 94 9.33 -0.93 9.79
C LEU A 94 9.35 -2.46 9.89
N GLY A 95 8.21 -3.13 9.84
CA GLY A 95 8.13 -4.59 10.00
C GLY A 95 8.23 -5.05 11.46
N HIS A 96 8.20 -4.12 12.42
CA HIS A 96 8.27 -4.41 13.85
C HIS A 96 7.08 -3.76 14.57
N PRO A 97 6.46 -4.45 15.55
CA PRO A 97 5.32 -3.90 16.28
C PRO A 97 5.71 -2.76 17.23
N ASN A 98 6.97 -2.71 17.65
CA ASN A 98 7.49 -1.78 18.66
C ASN A 98 8.75 -1.09 18.16
N LEU A 99 8.91 0.19 18.51
CA LEU A 99 10.10 0.95 18.16
C LEU A 99 11.36 0.51 18.91
N THR A 100 11.25 -0.15 20.06
CA THR A 100 12.41 -0.67 20.81
C THR A 100 13.28 -1.60 19.95
N ALA A 101 12.65 -2.46 19.14
CA ALA A 101 13.38 -3.33 18.21
C ALA A 101 14.18 -2.52 17.18
N VAL A 102 13.58 -1.44 16.68
CA VAL A 102 14.20 -0.55 15.70
C VAL A 102 15.33 0.25 16.33
N TRP A 103 15.16 0.72 17.56
CA TRP A 103 16.22 1.38 18.33
C TRP A 103 17.43 0.47 18.49
N ASN A 104 17.21 -0.79 18.86
CA ASN A 104 18.29 -1.77 19.00
C ASN A 104 19.00 -2.01 17.66
N ILE A 105 18.26 -2.10 16.55
CA ILE A 105 18.84 -2.22 15.19
C ILE A 105 19.62 -0.96 14.78
N CYS A 106 19.20 0.23 15.20
CA CYS A 106 19.92 1.47 14.89
C CYS A 106 21.19 1.67 15.72
N ASN A 107 21.30 0.99 16.87
CA ASN A 107 22.47 1.03 17.75
C ASN A 107 23.37 -0.20 17.64
N SER A 108 22.95 -1.22 16.87
CA SER A 108 23.78 -2.38 16.57
C SER A 108 24.85 -2.05 15.52
N ASP A 109 25.59 -3.08 15.10
CA ASP A 109 26.52 -3.03 13.99
C ASP A 109 25.87 -2.54 12.67
N GLU A 110 26.68 -1.91 11.82
CA GLU A 110 26.24 -1.35 10.54
C GLU A 110 25.69 -2.45 9.60
N ASP A 111 26.19 -3.68 9.69
CA ASP A 111 25.68 -4.79 8.86
C ASP A 111 24.24 -5.16 9.24
N THR A 112 23.91 -5.19 10.53
CA THR A 112 22.54 -5.39 11.02
C THR A 112 21.60 -4.27 10.55
N TRP A 113 22.05 -3.01 10.58
CA TRP A 113 21.29 -1.89 10.02
C TRP A 113 21.06 -2.05 8.51
N ILE A 114 22.11 -2.34 7.74
CA ILE A 114 22.02 -2.52 6.29
C ILE A 114 21.03 -3.61 5.94
N ARG A 115 21.07 -4.76 6.64
CA ARG A 115 20.12 -5.86 6.43
C ARG A 115 18.68 -5.44 6.71
N ALA A 116 18.42 -4.70 7.79
CA ALA A 116 17.08 -4.21 8.10
C ALA A 116 16.58 -3.19 7.06
N LYS A 117 17.45 -2.26 6.66
CA LYS A 117 17.20 -1.28 5.59
C LYS A 117 16.89 -1.97 4.26
N ASP A 118 17.65 -3.00 3.89
CA ASP A 118 17.49 -3.70 2.61
C ASP A 118 16.18 -4.51 2.56
N ARG A 119 15.73 -5.07 3.69
CA ARG A 119 14.40 -5.68 3.78
C ARG A 119 13.29 -4.65 3.56
N LEU A 120 13.40 -3.48 4.19
CA LEU A 120 12.44 -2.40 4.00
C LEU A 120 12.47 -1.86 2.56
N TRP A 121 13.66 -1.67 2.01
CA TRP A 121 13.88 -1.31 0.61
C TRP A 121 13.16 -2.27 -0.33
N ASN A 122 13.39 -3.58 -0.15
CA ASN A 122 12.80 -4.60 -1.00
C ASN A 122 11.26 -4.57 -0.93
N ARG A 123 10.69 -4.40 0.26
CA ARG A 123 9.23 -4.27 0.43
C ARG A 123 8.66 -3.04 -0.30
N ILE A 124 9.33 -1.89 -0.18
CA ILE A 124 8.90 -0.65 -0.86
C ILE A 124 9.07 -0.77 -2.38
N ASN A 125 10.13 -1.44 -2.83
CA ASN A 125 10.35 -1.69 -4.25
C ASN A 125 9.24 -2.60 -4.82
N THR A 126 8.95 -3.72 -4.15
CA THR A 126 7.85 -4.62 -4.55
C THR A 126 6.51 -3.89 -4.61
N ILE A 127 6.16 -3.08 -3.59
CA ILE A 127 4.88 -2.38 -3.59
C ILE A 127 4.83 -1.29 -4.69
N THR A 128 5.96 -0.65 -5.00
CA THR A 128 6.05 0.33 -6.10
C THR A 128 5.86 -0.34 -7.47
N ILE A 129 6.43 -1.53 -7.67
CA ILE A 129 6.20 -2.33 -8.88
C ILE A 129 4.71 -2.69 -9.01
N ILE A 130 4.08 -3.16 -7.92
CA ILE A 130 2.65 -3.46 -7.88
C ILE A 130 1.81 -2.21 -8.20
N ALA A 131 2.17 -1.05 -7.66
CA ALA A 131 1.50 0.21 -8.00
C ALA A 131 1.60 0.56 -9.49
N GLY A 132 2.77 0.37 -10.11
CA GLY A 132 2.94 0.59 -11.54
C GLY A 132 2.03 -0.31 -12.39
N LEU A 133 1.91 -1.59 -12.02
CA LEU A 133 1.01 -2.53 -12.68
C LEU A 133 -0.45 -2.13 -12.49
N LEU A 134 -0.87 -1.81 -11.26
CA LEU A 134 -2.22 -1.34 -10.97
C LEU A 134 -2.55 -0.04 -11.69
N LEU A 135 -1.60 0.87 -11.81
CA LEU A 135 -1.75 2.13 -12.55
C LEU A 135 -2.00 1.85 -14.04
N GLY A 136 -1.24 0.94 -14.64
CA GLY A 136 -1.45 0.50 -16.02
C GLY A 136 -2.83 -0.14 -16.25
N SER A 137 -3.25 -1.05 -15.36
CA SER A 137 -4.56 -1.70 -15.45
C SER A 137 -5.71 -0.70 -15.27
N THR A 138 -5.62 0.21 -14.30
CA THR A 138 -6.64 1.24 -14.09
C THR A 138 -6.71 2.25 -15.24
N ALA A 139 -5.56 2.62 -15.83
CA ALA A 139 -5.52 3.44 -17.03
C ALA A 139 -6.22 2.76 -18.21
N ALA A 140 -6.00 1.45 -18.40
CA ALA A 140 -6.68 0.69 -19.44
C ALA A 140 -8.20 0.72 -19.23
N PHE A 141 -8.70 0.45 -18.02
CA PHE A 141 -10.14 0.57 -17.73
C PHE A 141 -10.68 1.99 -17.90
N ALA A 142 -9.89 3.02 -17.62
CA ALA A 142 -10.32 4.41 -17.74
C ALA A 142 -10.40 4.89 -19.21
N THR A 143 -9.62 4.28 -20.11
CA THR A 143 -9.45 4.75 -21.50
C THR A 143 -10.08 3.85 -22.56
N THR A 144 -10.44 2.62 -22.21
CA THR A 144 -11.01 1.65 -23.14
C THR A 144 -12.50 1.45 -22.89
N SER A 145 -13.26 1.27 -23.97
CA SER A 145 -14.65 0.82 -23.88
C SER A 145 -14.71 -0.67 -23.55
N PRO A 146 -15.68 -1.13 -22.72
CA PRO A 146 -15.83 -2.53 -22.37
C PRO A 146 -16.08 -3.34 -23.64
N PRO A 147 -15.35 -4.45 -23.87
CA PRO A 147 -15.52 -5.25 -25.08
C PRO A 147 -16.91 -5.88 -25.17
N ARG A 148 -17.56 -6.12 -24.02
CA ARG A 148 -18.93 -6.61 -23.90
C ARG A 148 -19.63 -5.85 -22.77
N PRO A 149 -20.33 -4.74 -23.06
CA PRO A 149 -21.04 -3.96 -22.05
C PRO A 149 -22.12 -4.78 -21.33
N ASP A 150 -22.70 -5.79 -22.00
CA ASP A 150 -23.71 -6.67 -21.41
C ASP A 150 -23.17 -7.55 -20.26
N LEU A 151 -21.86 -7.84 -20.26
CA LEU A 151 -21.21 -8.62 -19.21
C LEU A 151 -20.74 -7.75 -18.06
N VAL A 152 -19.92 -6.72 -18.33
CA VAL A 152 -19.39 -5.82 -17.31
C VAL A 152 -19.28 -4.42 -17.88
N ASP A 153 -20.28 -3.58 -17.60
CA ASP A 153 -20.21 -2.16 -17.92
C ASP A 153 -19.50 -1.38 -16.82
N TYR A 154 -18.17 -1.30 -16.93
CA TYR A 154 -17.33 -0.47 -16.05
C TYR A 154 -17.33 1.02 -16.44
N THR A 155 -18.03 1.42 -17.50
CA THR A 155 -18.13 2.84 -17.92
C THR A 155 -19.27 3.57 -17.24
N THR A 156 -20.13 2.88 -16.51
CA THR A 156 -21.16 3.53 -15.70
C THR A 156 -20.53 4.52 -14.73
N LEU A 157 -21.21 5.66 -14.51
CA LEU A 157 -20.69 6.79 -13.74
C LEU A 157 -20.09 6.40 -12.37
N GLY A 158 -20.71 5.44 -11.68
CA GLY A 158 -20.26 4.96 -10.37
C GLY A 158 -18.93 4.23 -10.44
N SER A 159 -18.84 3.21 -11.30
CA SER A 159 -17.61 2.43 -11.51
C SER A 159 -16.49 3.27 -12.07
N TYR A 160 -16.79 4.14 -13.04
CA TYR A 160 -15.80 5.05 -13.62
C TYR A 160 -15.19 6.01 -12.59
N ARG A 161 -16.01 6.61 -11.71
CA ARG A 161 -15.50 7.46 -10.61
C ARG A 161 -14.58 6.70 -9.66
N CYS A 162 -14.92 5.45 -9.34
CA CYS A 162 -14.06 4.59 -8.50
C CYS A 162 -12.74 4.28 -9.20
N THR A 163 -12.76 3.94 -10.50
CA THR A 163 -11.55 3.72 -11.29
C THR A 163 -10.65 4.95 -11.34
N MET A 164 -11.21 6.14 -11.57
CA MET A 164 -10.44 7.40 -11.58
C MET A 164 -9.87 7.76 -10.20
N ALA A 165 -10.65 7.54 -9.12
CA ALA A 165 -10.17 7.74 -7.75
C ALA A 165 -9.02 6.77 -7.43
N SER A 166 -9.17 5.49 -7.77
CA SER A 166 -8.11 4.50 -7.62
C SER A 166 -6.87 4.89 -8.42
N PHE A 167 -7.03 5.32 -9.67
CA PHE A 167 -5.92 5.76 -10.52
C PHE A 167 -5.13 6.91 -9.86
N GLY A 168 -5.83 7.94 -9.38
CA GLY A 168 -5.19 9.08 -8.70
C GLY A 168 -4.47 8.69 -7.40
N ILE A 169 -5.08 7.82 -6.58
CA ILE A 169 -4.47 7.32 -5.34
C ILE A 169 -3.22 6.48 -5.66
N THR A 170 -3.30 5.58 -6.64
CA THR A 170 -2.16 4.75 -7.07
C THR A 170 -1.03 5.64 -7.58
N LEU A 171 -1.32 6.64 -8.41
CA LEU A 171 -0.32 7.58 -8.90
C LEU A 171 0.37 8.34 -7.76
N GLY A 172 -0.39 8.87 -6.80
CA GLY A 172 0.16 9.53 -5.62
C GLY A 172 1.03 8.60 -4.77
N SER A 173 0.61 7.35 -4.59
CA SER A 173 1.38 6.34 -3.86
C SER A 173 2.70 5.97 -4.55
N LEU A 174 2.72 5.93 -5.89
CA LEU A 174 3.90 5.65 -6.70
C LEU A 174 4.94 6.77 -6.59
N VAL A 175 4.48 8.04 -6.62
CA VAL A 175 5.35 9.21 -6.44
C VAL A 175 5.99 9.18 -5.05
N VAL A 176 5.18 9.03 -3.99
CA VAL A 176 5.70 9.00 -2.62
C VAL A 176 6.61 7.79 -2.39
N GLY A 177 6.23 6.60 -2.87
CA GLY A 177 7.06 5.40 -2.77
C GLY A 177 8.43 5.56 -3.42
N SER A 178 8.47 6.18 -4.61
CA SER A 178 9.72 6.51 -5.32
C SER A 178 10.59 7.50 -4.55
N THR A 179 9.99 8.54 -3.94
CA THR A 179 10.72 9.48 -3.08
C THR A 179 11.29 8.79 -1.85
N VAL A 180 10.52 7.92 -1.19
CA VAL A 180 11.00 7.18 -0.01
C VAL A 180 12.16 6.26 -0.37
N MET A 181 12.08 5.55 -1.51
CA MET A 181 13.22 4.77 -2.02
C MET A 181 14.43 5.69 -2.22
N PHE A 182 14.29 6.81 -2.93
CA PHE A 182 15.43 7.72 -3.12
C PHE A 182 16.08 8.15 -1.79
N VAL A 183 15.29 8.56 -0.80
CA VAL A 183 15.79 8.96 0.53
C VAL A 183 16.48 7.79 1.25
N MET A 184 15.92 6.59 1.19
CA MET A 184 16.49 5.42 1.86
C MET A 184 17.87 5.02 1.31
N THR A 185 18.19 5.32 0.06
CA THR A 185 19.55 5.05 -0.49
C THR A 185 20.64 5.86 0.21
N LYS A 186 20.30 7.02 0.79
CA LYS A 186 21.24 7.94 1.44
C LYS A 186 21.19 7.84 2.96
N CYS A 187 20.41 6.91 3.49
CA CYS A 187 20.08 6.85 4.90
C CYS A 187 21.07 5.96 5.66
N HIS A 188 21.97 6.58 6.43
CA HIS A 188 22.84 5.90 7.39
C HIS A 188 22.18 5.75 8.75
N ALA A 189 22.57 4.74 9.54
CA ALA A 189 22.00 4.47 10.87
C ALA A 189 22.04 5.71 11.78
N LYS A 190 23.20 6.37 11.88
CA LYS A 190 23.39 7.57 12.68
C LYS A 190 22.48 8.71 12.23
N TRP A 191 22.42 8.97 10.93
CA TRP A 191 21.59 10.04 10.38
C TRP A 191 20.08 9.74 10.56
N PHE A 192 19.66 8.49 10.38
CA PHE A 192 18.28 8.04 10.62
C PHE A 192 17.87 8.31 12.07
N ARG A 193 18.70 7.88 13.02
CA ARG A 193 18.48 8.06 14.45
C ARG A 193 18.41 9.54 14.85
N GLU A 194 19.38 10.34 14.42
CA GLU A 194 19.50 11.75 14.83
C GLU A 194 18.47 12.65 14.13
N THR A 195 18.25 12.45 12.83
CA THR A 195 17.42 13.36 12.02
C THR A 195 15.95 12.98 12.05
N LEU A 196 15.65 11.72 11.74
CA LEU A 196 14.27 11.24 11.59
C LEU A 196 13.64 10.88 12.93
N MET A 197 14.46 10.49 13.93
CA MET A 197 13.97 10.04 15.23
C MET A 197 14.35 10.94 16.41
N GLY A 198 14.82 12.16 16.12
CA GLY A 198 15.15 13.17 17.13
C GLY A 198 13.95 13.78 17.87
N SER A 199 12.71 13.61 17.37
CA SER A 199 11.50 14.10 18.07
C SER A 199 10.27 13.24 17.80
N ARG A 200 9.28 13.27 18.72
CA ARG A 200 8.02 12.51 18.60
C ARG A 200 7.29 12.74 17.28
N SER A 201 7.13 14.01 16.91
CA SER A 201 6.41 14.40 15.70
C SER A 201 7.13 13.94 14.43
N ARG A 202 8.47 13.96 14.43
CA ARG A 202 9.28 13.47 13.30
C ARG A 202 9.14 11.96 13.15
N VAL A 203 9.21 11.21 14.25
CA VAL A 203 9.00 9.75 14.23
C VAL A 203 7.64 9.41 13.62
N CYS A 204 6.55 10.02 14.10
CA CYS A 204 5.21 9.80 13.53
C CYS A 204 5.15 10.18 12.05
N CYS A 205 5.73 11.33 11.66
CA CYS A 205 5.75 11.77 10.27
C CYS A 205 6.50 10.79 9.38
N THR A 206 7.68 10.31 9.80
CA THR A 206 8.47 9.31 9.07
C THR A 206 7.72 7.99 8.94
N LEU A 207 7.12 7.50 10.03
CA LEU A 207 6.31 6.28 10.01
C LEU A 207 5.13 6.41 9.03
N ILE A 208 4.43 7.56 9.03
CA ILE A 208 3.34 7.84 8.08
C ILE A 208 3.86 7.86 6.65
N ILE A 209 4.95 8.57 6.36
CA ILE A 209 5.52 8.67 5.02
C ILE A 209 5.95 7.30 4.49
N VAL A 210 6.59 6.47 5.32
CA VAL A 210 7.04 5.12 4.93
C VAL A 210 5.87 4.15 4.78
N ALA A 211 4.84 4.26 5.63
CA ALA A 211 3.64 3.44 5.54
C ALA A 211 2.68 3.86 4.41
N TYR A 212 2.73 5.13 4.00
CA TYR A 212 1.85 5.74 3.00
C TYR A 212 1.69 4.90 1.72
N PRO A 213 2.75 4.48 1.01
CA PRO A 213 2.60 3.68 -0.21
C PRO A 213 1.80 2.39 0.05
N PHE A 214 2.08 1.67 1.15
CA PHE A 214 1.36 0.44 1.48
C PHE A 214 -0.12 0.69 1.74
N VAL A 215 -0.45 1.69 2.57
CA VAL A 215 -1.83 2.01 2.94
C VAL A 215 -2.61 2.50 1.72
N MET A 216 -2.02 3.38 0.91
CA MET A 216 -2.69 3.97 -0.24
C MET A 216 -2.88 2.97 -1.37
N ILE A 217 -1.93 2.06 -1.62
CA ILE A 217 -2.09 1.01 -2.63
C ILE A 217 -3.18 0.02 -2.20
N GLY A 218 -3.24 -0.33 -0.92
CA GLY A 218 -4.35 -1.11 -0.36
C GLY A 218 -5.70 -0.41 -0.55
N ALA A 219 -5.78 0.88 -0.20
CA ALA A 219 -7.00 1.68 -0.35
C ALA A 219 -7.43 1.81 -1.83
N ALA A 220 -6.49 2.07 -2.74
CA ALA A 220 -6.75 2.11 -4.18
C ALA A 220 -7.31 0.77 -4.69
N THR A 221 -6.70 -0.34 -4.27
CA THR A 221 -7.15 -1.68 -4.64
C THR A 221 -8.57 -1.97 -4.16
N VAL A 222 -8.91 -1.57 -2.93
CA VAL A 222 -10.27 -1.70 -2.40
C VAL A 222 -11.27 -0.84 -3.17
N ILE A 223 -10.93 0.42 -3.46
CA ILE A 223 -11.80 1.32 -4.24
C ILE A 223 -12.04 0.77 -5.65
N LEU A 224 -10.99 0.27 -6.32
CA LEU A 224 -11.10 -0.36 -7.63
C LEU A 224 -11.98 -1.61 -7.57
N ALA A 225 -11.76 -2.48 -6.58
CA ALA A 225 -12.56 -3.69 -6.38
C ALA A 225 -14.05 -3.35 -6.16
N LEU A 226 -14.36 -2.32 -5.37
CA LEU A 226 -15.73 -1.85 -5.17
C LEU A 226 -16.34 -1.29 -6.46
N GLY A 227 -15.57 -0.56 -7.26
CA GLY A 227 -16.01 -0.05 -8.57
C GLY A 227 -16.35 -1.17 -9.55
N LEU A 228 -15.50 -2.20 -9.61
CA LEU A 228 -15.73 -3.38 -10.44
C LEU A 228 -16.89 -4.25 -9.91
N LEU A 229 -17.03 -4.38 -8.59
CA LEU A 229 -18.13 -5.10 -7.97
C LEU A 229 -19.48 -4.42 -8.24
N ALA A 230 -19.51 -3.08 -8.20
CA ALA A 230 -20.69 -2.30 -8.59
C ALA A 230 -21.08 -2.51 -10.06
N ALA A 231 -20.10 -2.68 -10.96
CA ALA A 231 -20.36 -3.05 -12.35
C ALA A 231 -20.88 -4.49 -12.46
N ALA A 232 -20.28 -5.43 -11.73
CA ALA A 232 -20.68 -6.83 -11.72
C ALA A 232 -22.11 -7.04 -11.19
N TRP A 233 -22.54 -6.27 -10.17
CA TRP A 233 -23.92 -6.33 -9.69
C TRP A 233 -24.96 -5.82 -10.68
N ARG A 234 -24.54 -5.06 -11.69
CA ARG A 234 -25.43 -4.61 -12.78
C ARG A 234 -25.40 -5.55 -13.99
N SER A 235 -24.50 -6.53 -13.99
CA SER A 235 -24.42 -7.54 -15.04
C SER A 235 -25.70 -8.37 -15.09
N GLN A 236 -26.12 -8.75 -16.30
CA GLN A 236 -27.19 -9.72 -16.49
C GLN A 236 -26.71 -11.16 -16.29
N ASP A 237 -25.39 -11.39 -16.23
CA ASP A 237 -24.81 -12.72 -16.06
C ASP A 237 -24.84 -13.15 -14.57
N PRO A 238 -25.55 -14.24 -14.22
CA PRO A 238 -25.65 -14.71 -12.84
C PRO A 238 -24.30 -15.16 -12.26
N VAL A 239 -23.34 -15.58 -13.10
CA VAL A 239 -22.01 -16.01 -12.68
C VAL A 239 -21.21 -14.81 -12.18
N LEU A 240 -21.23 -13.69 -12.91
CA LEU A 240 -20.54 -12.47 -12.50
C LEU A 240 -21.20 -11.84 -11.27
N HIS A 241 -22.54 -11.83 -11.25
CA HIS A 241 -23.32 -11.30 -10.13
C HIS A 241 -23.02 -12.03 -8.80
N THR A 242 -22.88 -13.36 -8.84
CA THR A 242 -22.63 -14.20 -7.66
C THR A 242 -21.14 -14.34 -7.35
N GLY A 243 -20.30 -14.47 -8.38
CA GLY A 243 -18.86 -14.68 -8.26
C GLY A 243 -18.08 -13.42 -7.85
N GLY A 244 -18.53 -12.24 -8.27
CA GLY A 244 -17.88 -10.96 -7.93
C GLY A 244 -17.67 -10.75 -6.42
N PRO A 245 -18.73 -10.85 -5.60
CA PRO A 245 -18.60 -10.75 -4.14
C PRO A 245 -17.64 -11.79 -3.54
N PHE A 246 -17.66 -13.02 -4.05
CA PHE A 246 -16.79 -14.09 -3.55
C PHE A 246 -15.31 -13.78 -3.81
N MET A 247 -14.98 -13.24 -5.00
CA MET A 247 -13.61 -12.83 -5.35
C MET A 247 -13.06 -11.73 -4.44
N VAL A 248 -13.91 -10.82 -3.93
CA VAL A 248 -13.51 -9.78 -2.96
C VAL A 248 -13.46 -10.34 -1.53
N LEU A 249 -14.35 -11.27 -1.19
CA LEU A 249 -14.44 -11.86 0.14
C LEU A 249 -13.19 -12.65 0.51
N VAL A 250 -12.64 -13.44 -0.42
CA VAL A 250 -11.45 -14.29 -0.20
C VAL A 250 -10.25 -13.47 0.34
N PRO A 251 -9.76 -12.42 -0.33
CA PRO A 251 -8.66 -11.61 0.19
C PRO A 251 -9.03 -10.88 1.49
N CYS A 252 -10.28 -10.43 1.65
CA CYS A 252 -10.72 -9.79 2.90
C CYS A 252 -10.64 -10.75 4.11
N MET A 253 -10.90 -12.05 3.91
CA MET A 253 -10.79 -13.06 4.97
C MET A 253 -9.34 -13.39 5.36
N LEU A 254 -8.38 -13.14 4.46
CA LEU A 254 -6.95 -13.34 4.75
C LEU A 254 -6.38 -12.22 5.63
N ILE A 255 -6.96 -11.01 5.61
CA ILE A 255 -6.52 -9.87 6.44
C ILE A 255 -6.55 -10.21 7.94
N PRO A 256 -7.66 -10.66 8.55
CA PRO A 256 -7.68 -10.98 9.98
C PRO A 256 -6.76 -12.15 10.33
N MET A 257 -6.60 -13.13 9.44
CA MET A 257 -5.65 -14.23 9.61
C MET A 257 -4.20 -13.71 9.67
N PHE A 258 -3.84 -12.81 8.74
CA PHE A 258 -2.55 -12.16 8.75
C PHE A 258 -2.34 -11.34 10.03
N LEU A 259 -3.31 -10.50 10.40
CA LEU A 259 -3.24 -9.71 11.63
C LEU A 259 -3.09 -10.59 12.88
N HIS A 260 -3.78 -11.72 12.94
CA HIS A 260 -3.64 -12.70 14.03
C HIS A 260 -2.21 -13.26 14.09
N THR A 261 -1.62 -13.62 12.95
CA THR A 261 -0.24 -14.15 12.93
C THR A 261 0.82 -13.12 13.31
N GLN A 262 0.56 -11.82 13.07
CA GLN A 262 1.56 -10.76 13.26
C GLN A 262 1.47 -10.05 14.62
N MET A 263 0.27 -9.89 15.19
CA MET A 263 0.08 -9.07 16.40
C MET A 263 0.12 -9.85 17.73
N GLY A 264 0.32 -11.17 17.69
CA GLY A 264 0.23 -12.02 18.88
C GLY A 264 -1.21 -12.18 19.37
N GLY A 265 -1.49 -13.26 20.10
CA GLY A 265 -2.85 -13.67 20.45
C GLY A 265 -3.66 -12.63 21.24
N ASP A 266 -3.01 -11.77 22.01
CA ASP A 266 -3.68 -10.85 22.94
C ASP A 266 -4.51 -9.76 22.25
N VAL A 267 -4.06 -9.27 21.09
CA VAL A 267 -4.77 -8.21 20.34
C VAL A 267 -5.99 -8.77 19.61
N PHE A 268 -5.94 -10.03 19.18
CA PHE A 268 -7.01 -10.64 18.39
C PHE A 268 -8.27 -10.93 19.22
N VAL A 269 -8.13 -11.33 20.49
CA VAL A 269 -9.27 -11.54 21.39
C VAL A 269 -10.11 -10.25 21.50
N TRP A 270 -9.43 -9.10 21.56
CA TRP A 270 -10.08 -7.79 21.55
C TRP A 270 -10.69 -7.42 20.20
N GLY A 271 -10.01 -7.70 19.09
CA GLY A 271 -10.56 -7.50 17.75
C GLY A 271 -11.84 -8.30 17.51
N SER A 272 -11.89 -9.55 17.96
CA SER A 272 -13.06 -10.41 17.82
C SER A 272 -14.27 -9.90 18.62
N THR A 273 -14.05 -9.40 19.83
CA THR A 273 -15.12 -8.84 20.68
C THR A 273 -15.65 -7.51 20.13
N ILE A 274 -14.77 -6.66 19.57
CA ILE A 274 -15.18 -5.46 18.83
C ILE A 274 -15.94 -5.83 17.57
N TRP A 275 -15.48 -6.82 16.80
CA TRP A 275 -16.16 -7.28 15.59
C TRP A 275 -17.55 -7.85 15.89
N ILE A 276 -17.70 -8.63 16.96
CA ILE A 276 -19.01 -9.15 17.41
C ILE A 276 -19.95 -7.98 17.77
N LYS A 277 -19.46 -6.96 18.48
CA LYS A 277 -20.25 -5.75 18.78
C LYS A 277 -20.60 -4.96 17.52
N MET A 278 -19.64 -4.76 16.60
CA MET A 278 -19.89 -4.07 15.34
C MET A 278 -20.85 -4.82 14.44
N ARG A 279 -20.81 -6.16 14.40
CA ARG A 279 -21.76 -6.97 13.64
C ARG A 279 -23.20 -6.76 14.13
N GLY A 280 -23.39 -6.57 15.44
CA GLY A 280 -24.68 -6.18 16.01
C GLY A 280 -25.15 -4.79 15.53
N VAL A 281 -24.24 -3.81 15.51
CA VAL A 281 -24.55 -2.45 15.02
C VAL A 281 -24.81 -2.43 13.52
N VAL A 282 -23.97 -3.09 12.71
CA VAL A 282 -24.13 -3.17 11.26
C VAL A 282 -25.42 -3.88 10.90
N SER A 283 -25.77 -4.99 11.58
CA SER A 283 -27.05 -5.67 11.34
C SER A 283 -28.27 -4.79 11.70
N CYS A 284 -28.13 -3.93 12.72
CA CYS A 284 -29.17 -2.96 13.07
C CYS A 284 -29.29 -1.87 11.97
N VAL A 285 -28.16 -1.35 11.50
CA VAL A 285 -28.13 -0.29 10.47
C VAL A 285 -28.56 -0.81 9.09
N THR A 286 -28.12 -2.00 8.68
CA THR A 286 -28.52 -2.61 7.40
C THR A 286 -29.97 -3.08 7.43
N GLY A 287 -30.49 -3.55 8.56
CA GLY A 287 -31.92 -3.81 8.74
C GLY A 287 -32.79 -2.55 8.56
N LEU A 288 -32.29 -1.41 9.01
CA LEU A 288 -32.95 -0.10 8.86
C LEU A 288 -32.79 0.53 7.47
N THR A 289 -31.66 0.34 6.78
CA THR A 289 -31.43 0.92 5.45
C THR A 289 -32.01 0.09 4.32
N TRP A 290 -32.04 -1.24 4.45
CA TRP A 290 -32.60 -2.10 3.42
C TRP A 290 -34.13 -1.95 3.30
N SER A 291 -34.80 -1.60 4.41
CA SER A 291 -36.25 -1.34 4.43
C SER A 291 -36.64 0.04 3.87
N GLY A 292 -35.71 1.00 3.76
CA GLY A 292 -36.00 2.37 3.30
C GLY A 292 -35.65 2.67 1.84
N ILE A 293 -34.57 2.09 1.31
CA ILE A 293 -33.99 2.51 0.01
C ILE A 293 -34.61 1.81 -1.20
N TRP A 294 -35.27 0.67 -1.01
CA TRP A 294 -35.94 -0.08 -2.08
C TRP A 294 -37.47 0.01 -2.01
N ARG A 295 -38.03 1.17 -1.64
CA ARG A 295 -39.40 1.45 -2.10
C ARG A 295 -39.32 1.75 -3.60
N PRO A 296 -39.86 0.90 -4.49
CA PRO A 296 -40.04 1.28 -5.87
C PRO A 296 -40.82 2.59 -5.87
N ARG A 297 -40.20 3.64 -6.40
CA ARG A 297 -40.87 4.91 -6.68
C ARG A 297 -41.97 4.55 -7.67
N LYS A 298 -43.18 4.28 -7.17
CA LYS A 298 -44.37 4.11 -8.01
C LYS A 298 -44.43 5.38 -8.85
N SER A 299 -44.08 5.24 -10.12
CA SER A 299 -44.29 6.26 -11.13
C SER A 299 -45.78 6.56 -11.11
N VAL A 300 -46.13 7.69 -10.52
CA VAL A 300 -47.43 8.34 -10.72
C VAL A 300 -47.39 8.87 -12.16
N LEU A 301 -47.49 7.96 -13.11
CA LEU A 301 -47.86 8.22 -14.50
C LEU A 301 -49.31 7.76 -14.60
N GLY A 302 -50.18 8.54 -13.96
CA GLY A 302 -51.61 8.39 -14.01
C GLY A 302 -52.21 9.71 -14.48
N ALA A 303 -52.62 9.72 -15.74
CA ALA A 303 -53.69 10.51 -16.31
C ALA A 303 -53.58 12.06 -16.24
N GLU A 304 -52.96 12.65 -17.26
CA GLU A 304 -53.52 13.85 -17.87
C GLU A 304 -53.74 13.56 -19.36
N ALA A 305 -54.92 13.00 -19.63
CA ALA A 305 -55.55 12.97 -20.93
C ALA A 305 -56.98 13.48 -20.72
N ALA A 306 -57.15 14.80 -20.86
CA ALA A 306 -58.39 15.49 -21.20
C ALA A 306 -58.05 16.95 -21.53
#